data_AF-A0A2E5X3F1-F1
#
_entry.id   AF-A0A2E5X3F1-F1
#
_cell.length_a   1.000
_cell.length_b   1.000
_cell.length_c   1.000
_cell.angle_alpha   90.00
_cell.angle_beta   90.00
_cell.angle_gamma   90.00
#
_symmetry.space_group_name_H-M   'P 1'
#
loop_
_entity.id
_entity.type
_entity.pdbx_description
1 polymer ?
#
loop_
_entity_poly.entity_id
_entity_poly.type
_entity_poly.pdbx_seq_one_letter_code
_entity_poly.pdbx_strand_id
1 'polypeptide(L)'
;MAGLGVHAEAAGVEAQEARIAEQGLAQLADPVDPSVDGPVRRLKAAPPEVAGQGQVRTAEDIQGVDASGELGRRRVQGREGGIDVEGLRVLGLNQRAPGLGGAQLLLHHQGREGIEQLAQLAAGHEEVHIPRHEPGHIHIEVGLRGREQEGGEGEVADEQGQPQKNGEIAQETVFAGHGQVEVRGGLGAGVRVRLGAEPKCGWPAIMVASPGRRSPPAFLPGVARQGGGDGYVSPMEPAQLSPNRRVGAISLSATLALDARAKALAASGADVVNMSVGEPDFDAPAAVQAAAVAAIGGGRVRYTPAAGRPELRAAIAAHVSETRGIEVSPAEVTVCHSGKHALSGTLLTLIEPGAEVLLLLPAWVSYVEQVTYAGGTPVSVAPRRDCGPDFAAIAAAIGPHTRGIMVNSPSNPSGYVWSAAEIRELACLAREHDLWILSDEIYRRLVYEGQPSPSPASVSADARARTLIVDGASKSYAMTGYRIGFVVGPEPIAAGVARLHSHLTGSPNAVSQDAYLAVLQSEPPEVAAMVDEFAARRTLLVGGLRKLGLEVPTPRGAFYAFPRVDQYLDERGSVGLCADLLESHGLATVPGAVFGLDEHIRLSYSLATASIEEALARLGAFLEKRRPS
;
A
#
# COMPACT_ATOMS: atom_id res chain seq x y z
N MET A 1 -48.62 6.67 -8.37
CA MET A 1 -47.63 6.34 -9.41
C MET A 1 -46.88 7.63 -9.72
N ALA A 2 -45.54 7.58 -9.64
CA ALA A 2 -44.52 8.65 -9.75
C ALA A 2 -43.85 8.92 -8.39
N GLY A 3 -42.63 8.38 -8.20
CA GLY A 3 -41.84 8.59 -6.98
C GLY A 3 -40.72 7.59 -6.69
N LEU A 4 -40.22 6.83 -7.68
CA LEU A 4 -39.14 5.84 -7.48
C LEU A 4 -38.04 5.89 -8.55
N GLY A 5 -37.89 7.01 -9.27
CA GLY A 5 -37.00 7.09 -10.44
C GLY A 5 -35.62 7.73 -10.25
N VAL A 6 -35.39 8.54 -9.20
CA VAL A 6 -34.26 9.50 -9.23
C VAL A 6 -33.03 9.04 -8.43
N HIS A 7 -33.16 8.09 -7.51
CA HIS A 7 -32.04 7.62 -6.68
C HIS A 7 -31.15 6.55 -7.36
N ALA A 8 -31.65 5.86 -8.38
CA ALA A 8 -30.88 4.83 -9.08
C ALA A 8 -29.97 5.39 -10.18
N GLU A 9 -30.33 6.53 -10.79
CA GLU A 9 -29.50 7.17 -11.83
C GLU A 9 -28.26 7.85 -11.24
N ALA A 10 -28.34 8.50 -10.07
CA ALA A 10 -27.17 9.15 -9.44
C ALA A 10 -26.10 8.13 -8.99
N ALA A 11 -26.52 7.03 -8.36
CA ALA A 11 -25.60 5.94 -7.99
C ALA A 11 -25.04 5.19 -9.22
N GLY A 12 -25.79 5.17 -10.33
CA GLY A 12 -25.35 4.62 -11.60
C GLY A 12 -24.27 5.47 -12.29
N VAL A 13 -24.39 6.80 -12.22
CA VAL A 13 -23.41 7.75 -12.78
C VAL A 13 -22.12 7.74 -11.96
N GLU A 14 -22.17 7.76 -10.62
CA GLU A 14 -20.97 7.66 -9.76
C GLU A 14 -20.23 6.32 -9.95
N ALA A 15 -20.96 5.21 -10.08
CA ALA A 15 -20.37 3.89 -10.34
C ALA A 15 -19.82 3.75 -11.78
N GLN A 16 -20.28 4.57 -12.71
CA GLN A 16 -19.81 4.60 -14.09
C GLN A 16 -18.57 5.51 -14.24
N GLU A 17 -18.53 6.66 -13.56
CA GLU A 17 -17.36 7.54 -13.48
C GLU A 17 -16.19 6.86 -12.77
N ALA A 18 -16.44 6.13 -11.67
CA ALA A 18 -15.43 5.33 -10.98
C ALA A 18 -14.86 4.20 -11.87
N ARG A 19 -15.72 3.53 -12.67
CA ARG A 19 -15.28 2.50 -13.62
C ARG A 19 -14.50 3.07 -14.81
N ILE A 20 -14.87 4.26 -15.31
CA ILE A 20 -14.12 4.94 -16.37
C ILE A 20 -12.76 5.38 -15.86
N ALA A 21 -12.67 5.88 -14.62
CA ALA A 21 -11.41 6.22 -13.97
C ALA A 21 -10.51 4.98 -13.75
N GLU A 22 -11.07 3.85 -13.29
CA GLU A 22 -10.33 2.59 -13.16
C GLU A 22 -9.86 2.05 -14.52
N GLN A 23 -10.69 2.11 -15.57
CA GLN A 23 -10.34 1.66 -16.92
C GLN A 23 -9.27 2.55 -17.56
N GLY A 24 -9.32 3.88 -17.36
CA GLY A 24 -8.29 4.81 -17.80
C GLY A 24 -6.97 4.64 -17.04
N LEU A 25 -7.02 4.34 -15.74
CA LEU A 25 -5.84 4.02 -14.93
C LEU A 25 -5.21 2.68 -15.32
N ALA A 26 -5.99 1.69 -15.72
CA ALA A 26 -5.50 0.42 -16.23
C ALA A 26 -4.78 0.58 -17.58
N GLN A 27 -5.26 1.46 -18.46
CA GLN A 27 -4.56 1.82 -19.71
C GLN A 27 -3.23 2.55 -19.46
N LEU A 28 -3.09 3.22 -18.31
CA LEU A 28 -1.85 3.87 -17.92
C LEU A 28 -0.79 2.89 -17.36
N ALA A 29 -1.16 1.64 -17.07
CA ALA A 29 -0.36 0.65 -16.36
C ALA A 29 0.23 -0.46 -17.25
N ASP A 30 0.22 -0.30 -18.58
CA ASP A 30 0.81 -1.30 -19.48
C ASP A 30 2.31 -1.52 -19.16
N PRO A 31 2.78 -2.78 -19.13
CA PRO A 31 4.16 -3.09 -18.82
C PRO A 31 5.10 -2.58 -19.91
N VAL A 32 6.12 -1.84 -19.48
CA VAL A 32 7.23 -1.36 -20.31
C VAL A 32 7.90 -2.54 -21.04
N ASP A 33 8.06 -2.40 -22.36
CA ASP A 33 8.78 -3.32 -23.23
C ASP A 33 10.24 -3.51 -22.75
N PRO A 34 10.68 -4.74 -22.41
CA PRO A 34 12.01 -5.00 -21.89
C PRO A 34 13.14 -4.96 -22.94
N SER A 35 12.90 -4.54 -24.19
CA SER A 35 13.88 -4.69 -25.29
C SER A 35 14.84 -3.51 -25.55
N VAL A 36 15.31 -2.76 -24.54
CA VAL A 36 16.29 -1.67 -24.77
C VAL A 36 17.59 -1.91 -24.01
N ASP A 37 18.55 -2.58 -24.67
CA ASP A 37 19.93 -2.77 -24.20
C ASP A 37 20.80 -1.55 -24.53
N GLY A 38 21.40 -0.92 -23.51
CA GLY A 38 22.45 0.09 -23.63
C GLY A 38 23.75 -0.34 -22.92
N PRO A 39 24.95 0.02 -23.42
CA PRO A 39 26.21 -0.65 -23.01
C PRO A 39 26.81 -0.06 -21.72
N VAL A 40 27.09 -0.94 -20.74
CA VAL A 40 27.81 -0.61 -19.49
C VAL A 40 29.31 -0.90 -19.62
N ARG A 41 30.17 0.12 -19.45
CA ARG A 41 31.64 -0.02 -19.32
C ARG A 41 32.03 -0.51 -17.92
N ARG A 42 32.89 -1.53 -17.83
CA ARG A 42 33.51 -2.05 -16.58
C ARG A 42 34.97 -1.58 -16.44
N LEU A 43 35.36 -1.19 -15.23
CA LEU A 43 36.75 -1.02 -14.79
C LEU A 43 37.23 -2.27 -14.02
N LYS A 44 38.51 -2.64 -14.21
CA LYS A 44 39.20 -3.84 -13.72
C LYS A 44 39.96 -3.59 -12.40
N ALA A 45 40.08 -4.64 -11.57
CA ALA A 45 41.22 -4.87 -10.68
C ALA A 45 41.46 -6.40 -10.52
N ALA A 46 42.72 -6.80 -10.28
CA ALA A 46 43.25 -8.19 -10.24
C ALA A 46 44.15 -8.38 -8.98
N PRO A 47 44.75 -9.57 -8.67
CA PRO A 47 44.53 -10.36 -7.42
C PRO A 47 45.83 -10.65 -6.62
N PRO A 48 45.82 -11.60 -5.64
CA PRO A 48 46.94 -12.56 -5.55
C PRO A 48 46.61 -14.06 -5.18
N GLU A 49 47.62 -14.92 -5.40
CA GLU A 49 47.77 -16.41 -5.44
C GLU A 49 47.88 -17.12 -4.04
N VAL A 50 47.37 -18.35 -3.75
CA VAL A 50 47.69 -19.81 -4.01
C VAL A 50 48.80 -20.50 -3.17
N ALA A 51 48.44 -21.60 -2.45
CA ALA A 51 49.11 -22.95 -2.31
C ALA A 51 48.62 -23.70 -1.02
N GLY A 52 48.37 -25.02 -0.88
CA GLY A 52 48.36 -26.21 -1.75
C GLY A 52 47.96 -27.53 -0.99
N GLN A 53 47.41 -28.49 -1.76
CA GLN A 53 47.42 -29.99 -1.73
C GLN A 53 46.90 -30.89 -0.56
N GLY A 54 45.91 -31.77 -0.87
CA GLY A 54 45.75 -33.12 -0.26
C GLY A 54 44.36 -33.83 -0.28
N GLN A 55 44.06 -34.62 -1.34
CA GLN A 55 43.12 -35.79 -1.47
C GLN A 55 41.56 -35.65 -1.48
N VAL A 56 40.90 -36.48 -2.31
CA VAL A 56 39.59 -36.29 -2.98
C VAL A 56 38.52 -37.30 -2.50
N ARG A 57 37.23 -36.87 -2.39
CA ARG A 57 36.01 -37.46 -3.01
C ARG A 57 34.69 -37.04 -2.32
N THR A 58 34.01 -36.02 -2.87
CA THR A 58 32.54 -35.77 -2.86
C THR A 58 32.24 -34.44 -3.56
N ALA A 59 31.13 -34.31 -4.32
CA ALA A 59 30.38 -33.11 -4.76
C ALA A 59 31.11 -31.79 -5.15
N GLU A 60 32.43 -31.77 -5.24
CA GLU A 60 33.26 -30.56 -5.36
C GLU A 60 33.81 -30.31 -6.78
N ASP A 61 33.46 -31.13 -7.77
CA ASP A 61 33.82 -30.84 -9.17
C ASP A 61 32.89 -29.79 -9.82
N ILE A 62 31.91 -29.26 -9.10
CA ILE A 62 31.24 -28.01 -9.49
C ILE A 62 32.11 -26.84 -9.02
N GLN A 63 33.07 -26.43 -9.85
CA GLN A 63 33.88 -25.24 -9.57
C GLN A 63 32.98 -24.00 -9.39
N GLY A 64 32.97 -23.44 -8.17
CA GLY A 64 32.49 -22.09 -7.87
C GLY A 64 31.38 -22.00 -6.83
N VAL A 65 31.69 -22.35 -5.58
CA VAL A 65 30.84 -22.06 -4.41
C VAL A 65 31.67 -21.23 -3.44
N ASP A 66 31.23 -20.01 -3.12
CA ASP A 66 31.76 -19.27 -1.97
C ASP A 66 30.87 -19.51 -0.73
N ALA A 67 31.42 -19.23 0.45
CA ALA A 67 30.82 -19.56 1.74
C ALA A 67 29.57 -18.72 2.12
N SER A 68 28.95 -18.00 1.16
CA SER A 68 27.78 -17.16 1.40
C SER A 68 26.44 -17.79 1.03
N GLY A 69 26.43 -18.98 0.40
CA GLY A 69 25.19 -19.73 0.15
C GLY A 69 24.28 -19.16 -0.95
N GLU A 70 24.75 -18.22 -1.78
CA GLU A 70 24.01 -17.75 -2.96
C GLU A 70 24.59 -18.32 -4.27
N LEU A 71 23.79 -19.11 -5.00
CA LEU A 71 24.10 -19.51 -6.37
C LEU A 71 23.81 -18.34 -7.33
N GLY A 72 24.85 -17.54 -7.61
CA GLY A 72 24.80 -16.50 -8.63
C GLY A 72 24.51 -17.06 -10.03
N ARG A 73 23.62 -16.40 -10.78
CA ARG A 73 23.22 -16.70 -12.18
C ARG A 73 24.41 -17.14 -13.06
N ARG A 74 24.53 -18.43 -13.40
CA ARG A 74 25.43 -18.91 -14.48
C ARG A 74 24.79 -20.04 -15.30
N ARG A 75 25.04 -20.04 -16.61
CA ARG A 75 24.70 -21.12 -17.56
C ARG A 75 25.69 -22.28 -17.38
N VAL A 76 25.20 -23.51 -17.38
CA VAL A 76 26.03 -24.71 -17.43
C VAL A 76 26.22 -25.12 -18.91
N GLN A 77 27.44 -25.47 -19.30
CA GLN A 77 27.73 -26.11 -20.60
C GLN A 77 28.56 -27.37 -20.30
N GLY A 78 28.06 -28.53 -20.72
CA GLY A 78 28.75 -29.82 -20.51
C GLY A 78 27.99 -31.01 -21.08
N ARG A 79 28.68 -32.16 -21.14
CA ARG A 79 28.11 -33.46 -21.51
C ARG A 79 28.12 -34.39 -20.30
N GLU A 80 26.95 -34.87 -19.90
CA GLU A 80 26.79 -36.00 -18.97
C GLU A 80 25.98 -37.10 -19.66
N GLY A 81 26.42 -38.35 -19.56
CA GLY A 81 25.68 -39.51 -20.09
C GLY A 81 25.48 -39.55 -21.62
N GLY A 82 26.12 -38.67 -22.40
CA GLY A 82 25.97 -38.59 -23.85
C GLY A 82 24.89 -37.61 -24.35
N ILE A 83 24.34 -36.76 -23.48
CA ILE A 83 23.33 -35.75 -23.82
C ILE A 83 23.96 -34.34 -23.71
N ASP A 84 23.75 -33.49 -24.73
CA ASP A 84 24.18 -32.08 -24.72
C ASP A 84 23.15 -31.24 -23.95
N VAL A 85 23.57 -30.63 -22.84
CA VAL A 85 22.73 -29.73 -22.03
C VAL A 85 23.14 -28.28 -22.28
N GLU A 86 22.49 -27.64 -23.25
CA GLU A 86 22.58 -26.19 -23.47
C GLU A 86 21.34 -25.48 -22.93
N GLY A 87 21.51 -24.30 -22.32
CA GLY A 87 20.40 -23.41 -21.97
C GLY A 87 19.67 -23.68 -20.64
N LEU A 88 20.00 -24.75 -19.92
CA LEU A 88 19.43 -25.06 -18.60
C LEU A 88 19.93 -24.12 -17.49
N ARG A 89 19.00 -23.64 -16.66
CA ARG A 89 19.29 -22.89 -15.43
C ARG A 89 18.94 -23.73 -14.21
N VAL A 90 19.89 -23.91 -13.30
CA VAL A 90 19.62 -24.45 -11.97
C VAL A 90 19.17 -23.30 -11.09
N LEU A 91 17.97 -23.40 -10.53
CA LEU A 91 17.36 -22.34 -9.74
C LEU A 91 17.57 -22.53 -8.23
N GLY A 92 17.95 -23.73 -7.80
CA GLY A 92 18.27 -24.03 -6.41
C GLY A 92 18.52 -25.50 -6.17
N LEU A 93 19.14 -25.79 -5.03
CA LEU A 93 19.39 -27.14 -4.55
C LEU A 93 18.93 -27.19 -3.09
N ASN A 94 17.92 -28.01 -2.80
CA ASN A 94 17.37 -28.12 -1.46
C ASN A 94 17.86 -29.44 -0.87
N GLN A 95 18.83 -29.37 0.05
CA GLN A 95 19.26 -30.55 0.81
C GLN A 95 18.29 -30.75 1.96
N ARG A 96 17.68 -31.94 2.07
CA ARG A 96 16.94 -32.28 3.29
C ARG A 96 17.92 -32.49 4.44
N ALA A 97 17.43 -32.27 5.66
CA ALA A 97 18.21 -32.31 6.90
C ALA A 97 19.11 -33.56 7.01
N PRO A 98 20.26 -33.47 7.71
CA PRO A 98 21.22 -34.57 7.82
C PRO A 98 20.51 -35.84 8.33
N GLY A 99 20.57 -36.94 7.57
CA GLY A 99 19.98 -38.24 7.90
C GLY A 99 18.81 -38.69 7.02
N LEU A 100 18.24 -37.81 6.19
CA LEU A 100 17.25 -38.18 5.17
C LEU A 100 17.89 -38.04 3.79
N GLY A 101 18.60 -39.09 3.36
CA GLY A 101 19.30 -39.12 2.08
C GLY A 101 18.42 -38.65 0.91
N GLY A 102 18.74 -37.47 0.37
CA GLY A 102 18.27 -37.01 -0.93
C GLY A 102 18.33 -35.50 -1.11
N ALA A 103 18.69 -35.07 -2.33
CA ALA A 103 18.71 -33.67 -2.74
C ALA A 103 17.65 -33.43 -3.82
N GLN A 104 16.99 -32.27 -3.76
CA GLN A 104 16.10 -31.79 -4.81
C GLN A 104 16.81 -30.76 -5.68
N LEU A 105 16.78 -30.96 -6.99
CA LEU A 105 17.23 -29.97 -7.97
C LEU A 105 16.04 -29.31 -8.66
N LEU A 106 16.06 -27.98 -8.74
CA LEU A 106 15.08 -27.20 -9.50
C LEU A 106 15.73 -26.72 -10.82
N LEU A 107 15.21 -27.19 -11.95
CA LEU A 107 15.73 -26.89 -13.29
C LEU A 107 14.74 -26.05 -14.12
N HIS A 108 15.24 -25.11 -14.91
CA HIS A 108 14.47 -24.24 -15.80
C HIS A 108 15.06 -24.17 -17.21
N HIS A 109 14.20 -24.29 -18.22
CA HIS A 109 14.55 -24.10 -19.64
C HIS A 109 13.45 -23.33 -20.38
N GLN A 110 13.81 -22.53 -21.39
CA GLN A 110 12.87 -21.80 -22.24
C GLN A 110 12.81 -22.40 -23.65
N GLY A 111 11.61 -22.77 -24.11
CA GLY A 111 11.37 -23.32 -25.46
C GLY A 111 11.09 -24.83 -25.51
N ARG A 112 10.44 -25.28 -26.61
CA ARG A 112 9.94 -26.66 -26.78
C ARG A 112 11.03 -27.74 -26.78
N GLU A 113 12.24 -27.44 -27.26
CA GLU A 113 13.38 -28.38 -27.29
C GLU A 113 13.83 -28.80 -25.89
N GLY A 114 13.63 -27.94 -24.88
CA GLY A 114 13.95 -28.25 -23.49
C GLY A 114 13.10 -29.35 -22.87
N ILE A 115 11.88 -29.59 -23.39
CA ILE A 115 10.99 -30.66 -22.91
C ILE A 115 11.61 -32.02 -23.17
N GLU A 116 12.11 -32.24 -24.37
CA GLU A 116 12.62 -33.54 -24.81
C GLU A 116 13.96 -33.86 -24.13
N GLN A 117 14.82 -32.85 -23.97
CA GLN A 117 16.09 -33.00 -23.23
C GLN A 117 15.86 -33.26 -21.73
N LEU A 118 14.93 -32.53 -21.11
CA LEU A 118 14.60 -32.72 -19.69
C LEU A 118 13.85 -34.03 -19.42
N ALA A 119 12.99 -34.48 -20.34
CA ALA A 119 12.32 -35.77 -20.25
C ALA A 119 13.29 -36.96 -20.39
N GLN A 120 14.35 -36.83 -21.19
CA GLN A 120 15.42 -37.84 -21.27
C GLN A 120 16.25 -37.92 -19.99
N LEU A 121 16.56 -36.78 -19.36
CA LEU A 121 17.23 -36.71 -18.05
C LEU A 121 16.37 -37.32 -16.93
N ALA A 122 15.06 -37.10 -16.98
CA ALA A 122 14.07 -37.62 -16.03
C ALA A 122 13.86 -39.15 -16.13
N ALA A 123 14.05 -39.76 -17.30
CA ALA A 123 13.75 -41.17 -17.54
C ALA A 123 14.60 -42.18 -16.74
N GLY A 124 15.63 -41.72 -16.03
CA GLY A 124 16.47 -42.54 -15.14
C GLY A 124 16.11 -42.48 -13.64
N HIS A 125 15.08 -41.71 -13.24
CA HIS A 125 14.77 -41.42 -11.83
C HIS A 125 13.28 -41.67 -11.49
N GLU A 126 13.00 -42.20 -10.30
CA GLU A 126 11.69 -42.80 -9.96
C GLU A 126 10.54 -41.81 -9.68
N GLU A 127 10.81 -40.52 -9.45
CA GLU A 127 9.75 -39.50 -9.26
C GLU A 127 10.08 -38.21 -9.99
N VAL A 128 9.23 -37.86 -10.96
CA VAL A 128 9.33 -36.63 -11.76
C VAL A 128 7.94 -35.99 -11.82
N HIS A 129 7.82 -34.78 -11.27
CA HIS A 129 6.57 -34.02 -11.29
C HIS A 129 6.69 -32.86 -12.27
N ILE A 130 5.75 -32.78 -13.23
CA ILE A 130 5.66 -31.69 -14.22
C ILE A 130 4.34 -30.95 -13.99
N PRO A 131 4.35 -29.83 -13.24
CA PRO A 131 3.14 -29.01 -13.12
C PRO A 131 2.83 -28.34 -14.46
N ARG A 132 1.55 -28.36 -14.88
CA ARG A 132 1.10 -27.58 -16.03
C ARG A 132 1.02 -26.10 -15.62
N HIS A 133 1.72 -25.19 -16.32
CA HIS A 133 1.18 -23.94 -16.89
C HIS A 133 2.25 -23.01 -17.53
N GLU A 134 1.73 -22.04 -18.32
CA GLU A 134 2.33 -21.02 -19.21
C GLU A 134 3.01 -21.49 -20.53
N PRO A 135 2.60 -20.96 -21.71
CA PRO A 135 3.27 -21.28 -22.97
C PRO A 135 4.70 -20.70 -22.97
N GLY A 136 5.70 -21.55 -22.75
CA GLY A 136 7.12 -21.21 -22.93
C GLY A 136 8.04 -21.46 -21.74
N HIS A 137 7.50 -21.85 -20.57
CA HIS A 137 8.28 -22.12 -19.36
C HIS A 137 7.96 -23.47 -18.74
N ILE A 138 8.99 -24.20 -18.30
CA ILE A 138 8.85 -25.56 -17.77
C ILE A 138 9.75 -25.71 -16.55
N HIS A 139 9.16 -26.20 -15.48
CA HIS A 139 9.79 -26.46 -14.21
C HIS A 139 9.72 -27.96 -13.93
N ILE A 140 10.85 -28.56 -13.56
CA ILE A 140 10.92 -29.98 -13.22
C ILE A 140 11.65 -30.14 -11.88
N GLU A 141 11.05 -30.96 -11.03
CA GLU A 141 11.58 -31.36 -9.74
C GLU A 141 12.07 -32.82 -9.83
N VAL A 142 13.36 -33.05 -9.52
CA VAL A 142 13.98 -34.39 -9.57
C VAL A 142 14.47 -34.77 -8.17
N GLY A 143 13.99 -35.91 -7.66
CA GLY A 143 14.46 -36.49 -6.40
C GLY A 143 15.64 -37.44 -6.61
N LEU A 144 16.79 -37.13 -6.01
CA LEU A 144 17.95 -38.03 -6.02
C LEU A 144 18.00 -38.85 -4.73
N ARG A 145 17.87 -40.17 -4.78
CA ARG A 145 18.20 -41.06 -3.64
C ARG A 145 19.61 -41.63 -3.81
N GLY A 146 20.48 -41.41 -2.83
CA GLY A 146 21.75 -42.13 -2.73
C GLY A 146 21.51 -43.57 -2.25
N ARG A 147 22.09 -44.56 -2.91
CA ARG A 147 22.22 -45.92 -2.36
C ARG A 147 23.33 -45.88 -1.30
N GLU A 148 23.01 -46.11 -0.04
CA GLU A 148 24.01 -46.47 0.96
C GLU A 148 24.51 -47.90 0.69
N GLN A 149 25.83 -48.07 0.60
CA GLN A 149 26.48 -49.37 0.64
C GLN A 149 26.49 -49.87 2.08
N GLU A 150 25.99 -51.09 2.28
CA GLU A 150 26.16 -51.86 3.51
C GLU A 150 27.66 -51.98 3.86
N GLY A 151 28.03 -51.62 5.09
CA GLY A 151 29.38 -51.89 5.59
C GLY A 151 29.64 -51.36 7.00
N GLY A 152 29.74 -52.28 7.96
CA GLY A 152 30.50 -52.09 9.19
C GLY A 152 29.68 -52.11 10.48
N GLU A 153 29.59 -53.30 11.09
CA GLU A 153 29.16 -53.48 12.48
C GLU A 153 30.06 -52.66 13.43
N GLY A 154 29.44 -51.82 14.27
CA GLY A 154 30.09 -51.09 15.34
C GLY A 154 29.16 -51.02 16.54
N GLU A 155 29.35 -51.93 17.49
CA GLU A 155 28.69 -51.91 18.80
C GLU A 155 29.18 -50.70 19.62
N VAL A 156 28.24 -49.93 20.19
CA VAL A 156 28.53 -49.03 21.31
C VAL A 156 27.49 -49.30 22.41
N ALA A 157 27.98 -49.91 23.50
CA ALA A 157 27.25 -50.16 24.73
C ALA A 157 27.21 -48.90 25.61
N ASP A 158 26.14 -48.73 26.40
CA ASP A 158 26.07 -47.74 27.48
C ASP A 158 26.46 -48.33 28.84
N GLU A 159 26.80 -47.44 29.79
CA GLU A 159 27.56 -47.71 31.02
C GLU A 159 26.86 -48.61 32.06
N GLN A 160 25.71 -49.23 31.78
CA GLN A 160 24.94 -50.02 32.76
C GLN A 160 24.41 -51.38 32.28
N GLY A 161 24.88 -51.91 31.13
CA GLY A 161 24.92 -53.36 30.87
C GLY A 161 23.59 -54.14 30.95
N GLN A 162 22.51 -53.64 30.34
CA GLN A 162 21.25 -54.39 30.15
C GLN A 162 20.70 -54.21 28.71
N PRO A 163 20.26 -55.28 28.02
CA PRO A 163 19.78 -55.18 26.63
C PRO A 163 18.31 -54.73 26.52
N GLN A 164 18.02 -53.69 25.71
CA GLN A 164 16.65 -53.29 25.34
C GLN A 164 16.17 -54.03 24.07
N LYS A 165 14.93 -54.53 24.13
CA LYS A 165 14.19 -55.18 23.04
C LYS A 165 13.51 -54.15 22.13
N ASN A 166 13.61 -54.38 20.82
CA ASN A 166 12.95 -53.65 19.74
C ASN A 166 11.44 -53.42 19.97
N GLY A 167 11.00 -52.17 19.83
CA GLY A 167 9.60 -51.77 19.74
C GLY A 167 9.34 -51.00 18.45
N GLU A 168 8.36 -51.46 17.69
CA GLU A 168 7.87 -50.89 16.42
C GLU A 168 7.38 -49.44 16.60
N ILE A 169 7.80 -48.53 15.72
CA ILE A 169 7.21 -47.18 15.60
C ILE A 169 6.31 -47.15 14.37
N ALA A 170 4.99 -47.16 14.60
CA ALA A 170 3.99 -46.83 13.61
C ALA A 170 3.91 -45.29 13.47
N GLN A 171 4.02 -44.79 12.24
CA GLN A 171 3.84 -43.36 11.93
C GLN A 171 2.35 -43.01 11.93
N GLU A 172 1.90 -42.24 12.92
CA GLU A 172 0.62 -41.52 12.89
C GLU A 172 0.80 -40.22 12.08
N THR A 173 -0.01 -40.02 11.03
CA THR A 173 -0.13 -38.73 10.32
C THR A 173 -1.51 -38.15 10.59
N VAL A 174 -1.55 -37.05 11.33
CA VAL A 174 -2.77 -36.31 11.69
C VAL A 174 -3.06 -35.26 10.62
N PHE A 175 -4.26 -35.28 10.04
CA PHE A 175 -4.80 -34.20 9.20
C PHE A 175 -5.81 -33.38 10.00
N ALA A 176 -5.61 -32.06 10.09
CA ALA A 176 -6.57 -31.12 10.67
C ALA A 176 -7.36 -30.43 9.55
N GLY A 177 -8.69 -30.49 9.60
CA GLY A 177 -9.59 -29.81 8.67
C GLY A 177 -10.85 -29.31 9.36
N HIS A 178 -11.24 -28.06 9.09
CA HIS A 178 -12.44 -27.42 9.64
C HIS A 178 -13.64 -27.61 8.70
N GLY A 179 -14.81 -27.96 9.24
CA GLY A 179 -16.09 -27.91 8.54
C GLY A 179 -17.27 -27.87 9.52
N GLN A 180 -18.19 -26.91 9.35
CA GLN A 180 -19.48 -26.87 10.05
C GLN A 180 -20.43 -27.91 9.44
N VAL A 181 -21.15 -28.66 10.28
CA VAL A 181 -22.21 -29.59 9.85
C VAL A 181 -23.57 -28.96 10.15
N GLU A 182 -24.32 -28.59 9.11
CA GLU A 182 -25.74 -28.21 9.21
C GLU A 182 -26.60 -29.48 9.04
N VAL A 183 -27.43 -29.82 10.04
CA VAL A 183 -28.37 -30.94 9.96
C VAL A 183 -29.77 -30.39 9.66
N ARG A 184 -30.29 -30.68 8.46
CA ARG A 184 -31.71 -30.49 8.10
C ARG A 184 -32.37 -31.84 7.85
N GLY A 185 -33.42 -32.17 8.62
CA GLY A 185 -34.34 -33.28 8.31
C GLY A 185 -34.84 -34.01 9.56
N GLY A 186 -36.15 -34.22 9.65
CA GLY A 186 -36.84 -34.63 10.87
C GLY A 186 -36.89 -36.14 11.16
N LEU A 187 -37.02 -36.42 12.47
CA LEU A 187 -37.59 -37.58 13.18
C LEU A 187 -37.13 -39.01 12.80
N GLY A 188 -36.39 -39.63 13.71
CA GLY A 188 -36.26 -41.08 13.86
C GLY A 188 -35.37 -41.43 15.06
N ALA A 189 -35.90 -42.16 16.04
CA ALA A 189 -35.33 -42.35 17.36
C ALA A 189 -33.97 -43.07 17.41
N GLY A 190 -33.10 -42.64 18.34
CA GLY A 190 -32.12 -43.53 18.98
C GLY A 190 -30.63 -43.25 18.75
N VAL A 191 -30.13 -42.06 19.07
CA VAL A 191 -28.67 -41.84 19.27
C VAL A 191 -28.43 -41.49 20.73
N ARG A 192 -27.68 -42.35 21.45
CA ARG A 192 -27.19 -42.08 22.81
C ARG A 192 -25.73 -41.65 22.73
N VAL A 193 -25.45 -40.40 23.09
CA VAL A 193 -24.09 -39.87 23.22
C VAL A 193 -23.53 -40.30 24.58
N ARG A 194 -22.39 -41.00 24.60
CA ARG A 194 -21.60 -41.22 25.82
C ARG A 194 -20.43 -40.25 25.83
N LEU A 195 -20.37 -39.40 26.85
CA LEU A 195 -19.21 -38.54 27.13
C LEU A 195 -18.12 -39.42 27.77
N GLY A 196 -17.08 -39.74 27.00
CA GLY A 196 -15.83 -40.29 27.52
C GLY A 196 -15.01 -39.18 28.16
N ALA A 197 -14.27 -39.50 29.23
CA ALA A 197 -13.54 -38.58 30.08
C ALA A 197 -12.61 -37.62 29.30
N GLU A 198 -12.56 -36.38 29.78
CA GLU A 198 -11.87 -35.22 29.21
C GLU A 198 -10.40 -35.47 28.82
N PRO A 199 -9.98 -35.13 27.59
CA PRO A 199 -8.59 -34.90 27.28
C PRO A 199 -8.22 -33.43 27.56
N LYS A 200 -7.09 -33.21 28.24
CA LYS A 200 -6.39 -31.92 28.23
C LYS A 200 -6.09 -31.60 26.77
N CYS A 201 -6.45 -30.40 26.31
CA CYS A 201 -6.45 -29.90 24.92
C CYS A 201 -7.76 -30.20 24.17
N GLY A 202 -8.77 -29.37 24.40
CA GLY A 202 -10.13 -29.55 23.87
C GLY A 202 -10.28 -29.24 22.38
N TRP A 203 -10.55 -30.27 21.58
CA TRP A 203 -11.25 -30.21 20.30
C TRP A 203 -12.16 -31.46 20.18
N PRO A 204 -13.44 -31.33 19.78
CA PRO A 204 -14.37 -32.45 19.79
C PRO A 204 -14.17 -33.36 18.56
N ALA A 205 -13.87 -34.65 18.79
CA ALA A 205 -13.91 -35.69 17.78
C ALA A 205 -15.29 -36.37 17.78
N ILE A 206 -15.94 -36.49 16.62
CA ILE A 206 -17.16 -37.30 16.45
C ILE A 206 -16.73 -38.70 16.02
N MET A 207 -16.82 -39.69 16.92
CA MET A 207 -16.70 -41.10 16.56
C MET A 207 -18.07 -41.68 16.22
N VAL A 208 -18.19 -42.30 15.04
CA VAL A 208 -19.33 -43.15 14.68
C VAL A 208 -18.85 -44.60 14.69
N ALA A 209 -19.25 -45.36 15.71
CA ALA A 209 -19.02 -46.79 15.78
C ALA A 209 -20.33 -47.54 15.48
N SER A 210 -20.28 -48.53 14.59
CA SER A 210 -21.40 -49.42 14.31
C SER A 210 -21.21 -50.77 15.05
N PRO A 211 -22.19 -51.28 15.81
CA PRO A 211 -22.00 -52.50 16.58
C PRO A 211 -22.34 -53.78 15.78
N GLY A 212 -21.31 -54.60 15.55
CA GLY A 212 -21.36 -56.07 15.57
C GLY A 212 -22.13 -56.83 14.47
N ARG A 213 -21.40 -57.65 13.69
CA ARG A 213 -21.69 -59.09 13.53
C ARG A 213 -20.52 -59.83 12.86
N ARG A 214 -20.35 -61.08 13.31
CA ARG A 214 -19.31 -62.07 13.00
C ARG A 214 -19.43 -62.62 11.56
N SER A 215 -18.30 -62.92 10.93
CA SER A 215 -18.12 -63.70 9.67
C SER A 215 -18.65 -65.15 9.79
N PRO A 216 -18.65 -66.04 8.74
CA PRO A 216 -18.29 -65.95 7.30
C PRO A 216 -19.35 -66.68 6.39
N PRO A 217 -19.02 -67.40 5.29
CA PRO A 217 -18.53 -67.06 3.94
C PRO A 217 -19.55 -67.41 2.80
N ALA A 218 -19.21 -67.13 1.53
CA ALA A 218 -19.42 -67.97 0.33
C ALA A 218 -19.87 -67.21 -0.94
N PHE A 219 -19.18 -67.56 -2.03
CA PHE A 219 -19.40 -67.18 -3.42
C PHE A 219 -20.82 -67.47 -3.91
N LEU A 220 -21.39 -66.57 -4.72
CA LEU A 220 -22.11 -66.91 -5.95
C LEU A 220 -22.02 -65.73 -6.96
N PRO A 221 -21.71 -65.99 -8.24
CA PRO A 221 -21.50 -64.97 -9.26
C PRO A 221 -22.79 -64.62 -10.02
N GLY A 222 -22.87 -63.37 -10.48
CA GLY A 222 -23.78 -62.93 -11.53
C GLY A 222 -24.94 -62.07 -11.03
N VAL A 223 -24.88 -60.77 -11.33
CA VAL A 223 -25.78 -60.07 -12.29
C VAL A 223 -25.39 -58.58 -12.28
N ALA A 224 -24.95 -58.12 -13.45
CA ALA A 224 -24.85 -56.73 -13.95
C ALA A 224 -24.71 -55.57 -12.93
N ARG A 225 -23.47 -55.06 -12.78
CA ARG A 225 -23.24 -53.64 -12.53
C ARG A 225 -22.82 -52.97 -13.84
N GLN A 226 -23.76 -52.25 -14.45
CA GLN A 226 -23.40 -51.14 -15.34
C GLN A 226 -22.81 -50.00 -14.49
N GLY A 227 -21.77 -49.36 -15.02
CA GLY A 227 -21.21 -48.11 -14.50
C GLY A 227 -19.99 -48.31 -13.60
N GLY A 228 -18.85 -48.60 -14.21
CA GLY A 228 -17.56 -48.28 -13.60
C GLY A 228 -17.42 -46.76 -13.54
N GLY A 229 -17.60 -46.21 -12.35
CA GLY A 229 -17.19 -44.85 -12.03
C GLY A 229 -16.22 -44.98 -10.87
N ASP A 230 -14.92 -45.00 -11.19
CA ASP A 230 -13.89 -44.75 -10.21
C ASP A 230 -14.28 -43.51 -9.43
N GLY A 231 -14.38 -43.63 -8.10
CA GLY A 231 -14.60 -42.52 -7.20
C GLY A 231 -13.35 -41.64 -7.17
N TYR A 232 -13.06 -40.97 -8.28
CA TYR A 232 -12.19 -39.82 -8.31
C TYR A 232 -12.91 -38.74 -7.50
N VAL A 233 -12.49 -38.56 -6.26
CA VAL A 233 -12.72 -37.30 -5.57
C VAL A 233 -11.99 -36.28 -6.44
N SER A 234 -12.73 -35.47 -7.20
CA SER A 234 -12.11 -34.34 -7.91
C SER A 234 -11.25 -33.60 -6.89
N PRO A 235 -9.97 -33.31 -7.19
CA PRO A 235 -9.17 -32.48 -6.31
C PRO A 235 -9.98 -31.21 -6.07
N MET A 236 -10.29 -30.91 -4.81
CA MET A 236 -10.89 -29.63 -4.46
C MET A 236 -9.98 -28.58 -5.07
N GLU A 237 -10.51 -27.78 -5.99
CA GLU A 237 -9.74 -26.63 -6.44
C GLU A 237 -9.35 -25.82 -5.20
N PRO A 238 -8.06 -25.43 -5.08
CA PRO A 238 -7.63 -24.66 -3.93
C PRO A 238 -8.53 -23.43 -3.83
N ALA A 239 -9.15 -23.25 -2.66
CA ALA A 239 -10.00 -22.10 -2.43
C ALA A 239 -9.22 -20.84 -2.81
N GLN A 240 -9.77 -20.03 -3.72
CA GLN A 240 -9.13 -18.78 -4.13
C GLN A 240 -9.02 -17.87 -2.91
N LEU A 241 -7.81 -17.78 -2.36
CA LEU A 241 -7.50 -16.88 -1.27
C LEU A 241 -7.57 -15.45 -1.82
N SER A 242 -8.42 -14.60 -1.23
CA SER A 242 -8.53 -13.19 -1.59
C SER A 242 -8.26 -12.29 -0.39
N PRO A 243 -7.80 -11.04 -0.60
CA PRO A 243 -7.83 -10.03 0.44
C PRO A 243 -9.23 -9.86 1.03
N ASN A 244 -9.31 -9.32 2.25
CA ASN A 244 -10.60 -9.01 2.86
C ASN A 244 -11.33 -7.89 2.10
N ARG A 245 -12.63 -7.73 2.38
CA ARG A 245 -13.48 -6.74 1.71
C ARG A 245 -13.00 -5.30 1.87
N ARG A 246 -12.37 -4.93 2.99
CA ARG A 246 -11.91 -3.55 3.23
C ARG A 246 -10.73 -3.21 2.33
N VAL A 247 -9.75 -4.10 2.24
CA VAL A 247 -8.59 -3.92 1.35
C VAL A 247 -9.01 -4.00 -0.11
N GLY A 248 -9.90 -4.94 -0.46
CA GLY A 248 -10.43 -5.07 -1.82
C GLY A 248 -11.32 -3.91 -2.29
N ALA A 249 -11.76 -3.02 -1.38
CA ALA A 249 -12.57 -1.85 -1.70
C ALA A 249 -11.74 -0.56 -1.87
N ILE A 250 -10.42 -0.62 -1.67
CA ILE A 250 -9.54 0.55 -1.78
C ILE A 250 -8.99 0.65 -3.20
N SER A 251 -9.13 1.82 -3.81
CA SER A 251 -8.50 2.09 -5.11
C SER A 251 -7.01 2.38 -4.95
N LEU A 252 -6.21 2.02 -5.96
CA LEU A 252 -4.82 2.47 -6.02
C LEU A 252 -4.76 3.99 -6.17
N SER A 253 -3.79 4.61 -5.48
CA SER A 253 -3.64 6.06 -5.50
C SER A 253 -3.22 6.56 -6.89
N ALA A 254 -4.16 7.13 -7.64
CA ALA A 254 -3.92 7.67 -8.99
C ALA A 254 -2.75 8.67 -9.05
N THR A 255 -2.60 9.51 -8.02
CA THR A 255 -1.47 10.46 -7.91
C THR A 255 -0.11 9.75 -7.81
N LEU A 256 -0.04 8.59 -7.16
CA LEU A 256 1.20 7.82 -7.03
C LEU A 256 1.47 7.03 -8.31
N ALA A 257 0.43 6.51 -8.97
CA ALA A 257 0.56 5.82 -10.24
C ALA A 257 1.08 6.76 -11.34
N LEU A 258 0.55 7.99 -11.43
CA LEU A 258 1.02 9.01 -12.37
C LEU A 258 2.47 9.44 -12.11
N ASP A 259 2.84 9.66 -10.83
CA ASP A 259 4.21 9.96 -10.46
C ASP A 259 5.17 8.82 -10.83
N ALA A 260 4.79 7.57 -10.57
CA ALA A 260 5.58 6.39 -10.94
C ALA A 260 5.78 6.29 -12.47
N ARG A 261 4.72 6.54 -13.25
CA ARG A 261 4.80 6.55 -14.72
C ARG A 261 5.70 7.68 -15.23
N ALA A 262 5.55 8.90 -14.69
CA ALA A 262 6.40 10.03 -15.05
C ALA A 262 7.89 9.75 -14.73
N LYS A 263 8.17 9.13 -13.58
CA LYS A 263 9.52 8.69 -13.20
C LYS A 263 10.07 7.59 -14.11
N ALA A 264 9.24 6.63 -14.50
CA ALA A 264 9.64 5.57 -15.44
C ALA A 264 10.00 6.14 -16.82
N LEU A 265 9.21 7.06 -17.34
CA LEU A 265 9.50 7.77 -18.60
C LEU A 265 10.78 8.60 -18.50
N ALA A 266 10.97 9.33 -17.40
CA ALA A 266 12.21 10.07 -17.18
C ALA A 266 13.43 9.12 -17.11
N ALA A 267 13.29 7.98 -16.44
CA ALA A 267 14.35 6.96 -16.34
C ALA A 267 14.68 6.30 -17.69
N SER A 268 13.72 6.23 -18.63
CA SER A 268 13.97 5.79 -20.00
C SER A 268 14.58 6.89 -20.90
N GLY A 269 14.95 8.04 -20.34
CA GLY A 269 15.57 9.16 -21.05
C GLY A 269 14.58 10.13 -21.69
N ALA A 270 13.27 10.03 -21.41
CA ALA A 270 12.30 11.00 -21.87
C ALA A 270 12.43 12.31 -21.08
N ASP A 271 12.29 13.44 -21.77
CA ASP A 271 12.28 14.76 -21.16
C ASP A 271 10.90 15.05 -20.54
N VAL A 272 10.79 14.85 -19.22
CA VAL A 272 9.53 14.97 -18.48
C VAL A 272 9.57 16.12 -17.48
N VAL A 273 8.60 17.04 -17.58
CA VAL A 273 8.29 18.02 -16.54
C VAL A 273 7.17 17.47 -15.66
N ASN A 274 7.49 17.13 -14.42
CA ASN A 274 6.54 16.49 -13.51
C ASN A 274 5.88 17.50 -12.55
N MET A 275 4.72 18.04 -12.93
CA MET A 275 3.89 18.90 -12.07
C MET A 275 2.87 18.12 -11.22
N SER A 276 2.96 16.79 -11.19
CA SER A 276 2.01 15.96 -10.44
C SER A 276 2.35 15.85 -8.95
N VAL A 277 3.61 16.09 -8.57
CA VAL A 277 4.09 15.84 -7.20
C VAL A 277 3.81 17.01 -6.28
N GLY A 278 3.27 16.72 -5.10
CA GLY A 278 3.02 17.71 -4.05
C GLY A 278 4.16 17.83 -3.04
N GLU A 279 5.41 17.96 -3.50
CA GLU A 279 6.63 17.98 -2.69
C GLU A 279 7.43 19.25 -2.97
N PRO A 280 7.77 20.05 -1.94
CA PRO A 280 8.70 21.17 -2.08
C PRO A 280 10.04 20.71 -2.68
N ASP A 281 10.59 21.49 -3.61
CA ASP A 281 11.94 21.33 -4.18
C ASP A 281 13.06 21.90 -3.28
N PHE A 282 12.70 22.39 -2.09
CA PHE A 282 13.61 22.92 -1.08
C PHE A 282 14.15 21.80 -0.20
N ASP A 283 15.38 21.98 0.29
CA ASP A 283 15.89 21.16 1.39
C ASP A 283 15.18 21.50 2.71
N ALA A 284 15.13 20.53 3.62
CA ALA A 284 14.73 20.81 5.00
C ALA A 284 15.69 21.83 5.64
N PRO A 285 15.22 22.75 6.51
CA PRO A 285 16.05 23.77 7.15
C PRO A 285 17.30 23.19 7.82
N ALA A 286 18.39 23.96 7.88
CA ALA A 286 19.69 23.45 8.37
C ALA A 286 19.60 22.90 9.80
N ALA A 287 18.79 23.52 10.66
CA ALA A 287 18.52 23.07 12.03
C ALA A 287 17.90 21.66 12.08
N VAL A 288 17.03 21.32 11.13
CA VAL A 288 16.41 19.98 11.01
C VAL A 288 17.47 18.94 10.69
N GLN A 289 18.31 19.22 9.68
CA GLN A 289 19.35 18.31 9.23
C GLN A 289 20.38 18.06 10.34
N ALA A 290 20.83 19.12 11.00
CA ALA A 290 21.77 19.04 12.12
C ALA A 290 21.20 18.23 13.29
N ALA A 291 19.94 18.45 13.66
CA ALA A 291 19.28 17.71 14.73
C ALA A 291 19.10 16.22 14.38
N ALA A 292 18.79 15.89 13.13
CA ALA A 292 18.69 14.52 12.67
C ALA A 292 20.04 13.78 12.77
N VAL A 293 21.12 14.41 12.29
CA VAL A 293 22.49 13.86 12.38
C VAL A 293 22.91 13.70 13.84
N ALA A 294 22.63 14.69 14.70
CA ALA A 294 22.94 14.64 16.12
C ALA A 294 22.16 13.52 16.85
N ALA A 295 20.89 13.29 16.50
CA ALA A 295 20.10 12.21 17.08
C ALA A 295 20.69 10.83 16.75
N ILE A 296 21.17 10.64 15.51
CA ILE A 296 21.85 9.41 15.07
C ILE A 296 23.18 9.26 15.81
N GLY A 297 24.06 10.27 15.75
CA GLY A 297 25.38 10.22 16.38
C GLY A 297 25.33 10.11 17.91
N GLY A 298 24.30 10.68 18.53
CA GLY A 298 24.06 10.64 19.98
C GLY A 298 23.26 9.43 20.47
N GLY A 299 22.86 8.51 19.59
CA GLY A 299 22.14 7.28 19.97
C GLY A 299 20.69 7.47 20.42
N ARG A 300 20.04 8.61 20.10
CA ARG A 300 18.61 8.89 20.37
C ARG A 300 17.67 8.17 19.38
N VAL A 301 18.01 6.93 19.03
CA VAL A 301 17.38 6.13 17.96
C VAL A 301 16.57 4.93 18.49
N ARG A 302 16.36 4.84 19.80
CA ARG A 302 15.58 3.77 20.45
C ARG A 302 14.08 4.07 20.41
N TYR A 303 13.27 3.09 20.80
CA TYR A 303 11.82 3.27 20.96
C TYR A 303 11.49 4.49 21.82
N THR A 304 10.45 5.20 21.39
CA THR A 304 9.88 6.33 22.11
C THR A 304 8.46 5.97 22.57
N PRO A 305 7.77 6.79 23.38
CA PRO A 305 6.36 6.54 23.67
C PRO A 305 5.51 6.53 22.39
N ALA A 306 4.45 5.72 22.35
CA ALA A 306 3.54 5.64 21.17
C ALA A 306 2.89 6.99 20.83
N ALA A 307 2.60 7.83 21.84
CA ALA A 307 2.10 9.20 21.66
C ALA A 307 3.17 10.19 21.15
N GLY A 308 4.44 9.78 21.11
CA GLY A 308 5.60 10.63 20.87
C GLY A 308 6.31 11.06 22.15
N ARG A 309 7.52 11.59 21.97
CA ARG A 309 8.37 12.15 23.03
C ARG A 309 7.65 13.26 23.80
N PRO A 310 7.71 13.28 25.15
CA PRO A 310 7.09 14.33 25.95
C PRO A 310 7.51 15.75 25.53
N GLU A 311 8.80 15.95 25.24
CA GLU A 311 9.34 17.24 24.82
C GLU A 311 8.77 17.72 23.47
N LEU A 312 8.55 16.81 22.52
CA LEU A 312 7.96 17.16 21.21
C LEU A 312 6.46 17.44 21.36
N ARG A 313 5.73 16.66 22.16
CA ARG A 313 4.31 16.91 22.43
C ARG A 313 4.10 18.27 23.08
N ALA A 314 4.97 18.64 24.02
CA ALA A 314 4.95 19.96 24.64
C ALA A 314 5.24 21.09 23.63
N ALA A 315 6.25 20.91 22.76
CA ALA A 315 6.57 21.90 21.72
C ALA A 315 5.41 22.06 20.71
N ILE A 316 4.78 20.97 20.29
CA ILE A 316 3.61 21.01 19.41
C ILE A 316 2.43 21.69 20.10
N ALA A 317 2.15 21.36 21.36
CA ALA A 317 1.08 21.98 22.13
C ALA A 317 1.28 23.51 22.22
N ALA A 318 2.49 23.96 22.55
CA ALA A 318 2.84 25.38 22.57
C ALA A 318 2.68 26.04 21.19
N HIS A 319 3.22 25.41 20.14
CA HIS A 319 3.14 25.90 18.76
C HIS A 319 1.68 26.03 18.28
N VAL A 320 0.86 25.01 18.50
CA VAL A 320 -0.55 25.04 18.11
C VAL A 320 -1.29 26.10 18.92
N SER A 321 -0.98 26.23 20.21
CA SER A 321 -1.60 27.24 21.07
C SER A 321 -1.32 28.67 20.58
N GLU A 322 -0.06 28.97 20.35
CA GLU A 322 0.40 30.27 19.84
C GLU A 322 -0.17 30.57 18.45
N THR A 323 0.01 29.63 17.50
CA THR A 323 -0.34 29.88 16.10
C THR A 323 -1.84 29.90 15.83
N ARG A 324 -2.67 29.33 16.70
CA ARG A 324 -4.13 29.28 16.53
C ARG A 324 -4.91 30.08 17.58
N GLY A 325 -4.23 30.60 18.61
CA GLY A 325 -4.86 31.36 19.68
C GLY A 325 -5.81 30.51 20.53
N ILE A 326 -5.41 29.28 20.84
CA ILE A 326 -6.20 28.30 21.62
C ILE A 326 -5.34 27.69 22.71
N GLU A 327 -5.90 27.16 23.79
CA GLU A 327 -5.12 26.50 24.85
C GLU A 327 -4.99 25.00 24.57
N VAL A 328 -3.79 24.48 24.30
CA VAL A 328 -3.54 23.05 24.06
C VAL A 328 -2.59 22.51 25.13
N SER A 329 -2.99 21.43 25.77
CA SER A 329 -2.12 20.68 26.67
C SER A 329 -1.34 19.59 25.91
N PRO A 330 -0.16 19.15 26.39
CA PRO A 330 0.55 18.02 25.77
C PRO A 330 -0.27 16.72 25.72
N ALA A 331 -1.23 16.54 26.64
CA ALA A 331 -2.12 15.38 26.71
C ALA A 331 -3.04 15.26 25.48
N GLU A 332 -3.39 16.41 24.88
CA GLU A 332 -4.23 16.50 23.67
C GLU A 332 -3.45 16.25 22.38
N VAL A 333 -2.12 16.05 22.45
CA VAL A 333 -1.25 15.88 21.28
C VAL A 333 -0.80 14.42 21.15
N THR A 334 -0.95 13.87 19.95
CA THR A 334 -0.34 12.59 19.54
C THR A 334 0.50 12.75 18.27
N VAL A 335 1.79 12.43 18.38
CA VAL A 335 2.73 12.46 17.25
C VAL A 335 2.53 11.22 16.37
N CYS A 336 2.62 11.41 15.06
CA CYS A 336 2.33 10.42 14.03
C CYS A 336 3.43 10.39 12.95
N HIS A 337 3.51 9.30 12.17
CA HIS A 337 4.45 9.18 11.04
C HIS A 337 4.11 10.07 9.83
N SER A 338 3.08 10.91 9.90
CA SER A 338 2.71 11.95 8.92
C SER A 338 1.30 12.47 9.23
N GLY A 339 0.88 13.54 8.55
CA GLY A 339 -0.53 13.94 8.51
C GLY A 339 -1.44 12.82 7.96
N LYS A 340 -1.01 12.07 6.93
CA LYS A 340 -1.75 10.90 6.42
C LYS A 340 -1.99 9.85 7.50
N HIS A 341 -0.98 9.57 8.33
CA HIS A 341 -1.09 8.63 9.46
C HIS A 341 -1.98 9.19 10.57
N ALA A 342 -1.88 10.49 10.87
CA ALA A 342 -2.74 11.15 11.84
C ALA A 342 -4.22 11.12 11.44
N LEU A 343 -4.55 11.40 10.18
CA LEU A 343 -5.91 11.29 9.64
C LEU A 343 -6.42 9.85 9.70
N SER A 344 -5.60 8.89 9.26
CA SER A 344 -5.92 7.46 9.32
C SER A 344 -6.26 7.01 10.74
N GLY A 345 -5.39 7.31 11.70
CA GLY A 345 -5.58 6.96 13.10
C GLY A 345 -6.80 7.66 13.71
N THR A 346 -7.05 8.91 13.32
CA THR A 346 -8.25 9.66 13.74
C THR A 346 -9.52 9.00 13.24
N LEU A 347 -9.60 8.67 11.94
CA LEU A 347 -10.75 8.00 11.35
C LEU A 347 -10.99 6.62 11.96
N LEU A 348 -9.94 5.81 12.12
CA LEU A 348 -10.02 4.50 12.79
C LEU A 348 -10.40 4.59 14.27
N THR A 349 -10.24 5.75 14.91
CA THR A 349 -10.64 5.98 16.30
C THR A 349 -12.09 6.50 16.41
N LEU A 350 -12.58 7.24 15.41
CA LEU A 350 -13.86 7.93 15.45
C LEU A 350 -15.00 7.23 14.69
N ILE A 351 -14.66 6.48 13.65
CA ILE A 351 -15.62 5.96 12.67
C ILE A 351 -15.96 4.50 12.99
N GLU A 352 -17.24 4.25 13.16
CA GLU A 352 -17.83 2.92 13.26
C GLU A 352 -18.46 2.52 11.92
N PRO A 353 -18.63 1.21 11.64
CA PRO A 353 -19.34 0.76 10.46
C PRO A 353 -20.72 1.41 10.30
N GLY A 354 -20.97 1.95 9.11
CA GLY A 354 -22.24 2.62 8.77
C GLY A 354 -22.28 4.12 9.09
N ALA A 355 -21.24 4.69 9.70
CA ALA A 355 -21.11 6.14 9.83
C ALA A 355 -20.75 6.78 8.48
N GLU A 356 -21.31 7.95 8.21
CA GLU A 356 -21.02 8.77 7.03
C GLU A 356 -20.04 9.90 7.39
N VAL A 357 -19.12 10.21 6.49
CA VAL A 357 -18.21 11.36 6.62
C VAL A 357 -18.34 12.23 5.39
N LEU A 358 -18.68 13.50 5.58
CA LEU A 358 -18.80 14.44 4.47
C LEU A 358 -17.40 14.82 3.95
N LEU A 359 -17.21 14.67 2.65
CA LEU A 359 -15.99 15.05 1.93
C LEU A 359 -16.29 16.23 1.02
N LEU A 360 -15.71 17.38 1.36
CA LEU A 360 -15.95 18.62 0.62
C LEU A 360 -15.06 18.66 -0.62
N LEU A 361 -15.68 18.60 -1.79
CA LEU A 361 -14.96 18.58 -3.07
C LEU A 361 -14.44 20.00 -3.42
N PRO A 362 -13.35 20.12 -4.19
CA PRO A 362 -12.46 19.03 -4.55
C PRO A 362 -11.66 18.55 -3.33
N ALA A 363 -11.54 17.23 -3.18
CA ALA A 363 -11.01 16.60 -1.98
C ALA A 363 -9.71 15.85 -2.27
N TRP A 364 -8.76 15.83 -1.33
CA TRP A 364 -7.55 15.05 -1.50
C TRP A 364 -7.86 13.55 -1.59
N VAL A 365 -7.28 12.90 -2.60
CA VAL A 365 -7.61 11.53 -3.05
C VAL A 365 -7.69 10.48 -1.93
N SER A 366 -6.85 10.59 -0.90
CA SER A 366 -6.82 9.58 0.16
C SER A 366 -8.00 9.68 1.12
N TYR A 367 -8.70 10.82 1.21
CA TYR A 367 -9.83 10.99 2.13
C TYR A 367 -10.92 9.93 1.94
N VAL A 368 -11.31 9.68 0.69
CA VAL A 368 -12.29 8.63 0.32
C VAL A 368 -11.82 7.28 0.85
N GLU A 369 -10.60 6.89 0.52
CA GLU A 369 -10.04 5.59 0.88
C GLU A 369 -9.91 5.42 2.40
N GLN A 370 -9.54 6.49 3.12
CA GLN A 370 -9.40 6.44 4.57
C GLN A 370 -10.71 6.28 5.31
N VAL A 371 -11.77 6.92 4.83
CA VAL A 371 -13.13 6.70 5.36
C VAL A 371 -13.57 5.26 5.06
N THR A 372 -13.38 4.79 3.83
CA THR A 372 -13.77 3.44 3.39
C THR A 372 -13.10 2.35 4.21
N TYR A 373 -11.77 2.37 4.39
CA TYR A 373 -11.11 1.30 5.15
C TYR A 373 -11.35 1.39 6.66
N ALA A 374 -11.70 2.57 7.18
CA ALA A 374 -12.18 2.73 8.56
C ALA A 374 -13.58 2.12 8.74
N GLY A 375 -14.28 1.78 7.67
CA GLY A 375 -15.63 1.20 7.67
C GLY A 375 -16.75 2.22 7.52
N GLY A 376 -16.42 3.50 7.31
CA GLY A 376 -17.39 4.55 7.04
C GLY A 376 -17.77 4.65 5.57
N THR A 377 -18.75 5.51 5.29
CA THR A 377 -19.19 5.87 3.94
C THR A 377 -18.77 7.30 3.64
N PRO A 378 -17.89 7.55 2.66
CA PRO A 378 -17.59 8.90 2.21
C PRO A 378 -18.80 9.47 1.46
N VAL A 379 -19.24 10.67 1.83
CA VAL A 379 -20.34 11.38 1.18
C VAL A 379 -19.78 12.66 0.55
N SER A 380 -19.66 12.66 -0.77
CA SER A 380 -19.12 13.80 -1.52
C SER A 380 -20.09 14.97 -1.55
N VAL A 381 -19.59 16.17 -1.29
CA VAL A 381 -20.36 17.41 -1.35
C VAL A 381 -19.76 18.35 -2.39
N ALA A 382 -20.55 18.73 -3.38
CA ALA A 382 -20.12 19.62 -4.45
C ALA A 382 -19.73 21.02 -3.92
N PRO A 383 -18.70 21.66 -4.49
CA PRO A 383 -18.33 23.02 -4.14
C PRO A 383 -19.10 24.06 -4.93
N ARG A 384 -18.89 25.32 -4.57
CA ARG A 384 -19.15 26.45 -5.45
C ARG A 384 -18.13 26.47 -6.60
N ARG A 385 -18.41 27.27 -7.64
CA ARG A 385 -17.54 27.42 -8.82
C ARG A 385 -16.11 27.85 -8.50
N ASP A 386 -15.90 28.62 -7.42
CA ASP A 386 -14.58 29.05 -6.97
C ASP A 386 -13.78 27.97 -6.22
N CYS A 387 -14.27 26.73 -6.19
CA CYS A 387 -13.78 25.62 -5.36
C CYS A 387 -13.92 25.87 -3.84
N GLY A 388 -14.73 26.84 -3.43
CA GLY A 388 -15.07 27.10 -2.03
C GLY A 388 -16.27 26.27 -1.55
N PRO A 389 -16.51 26.23 -0.23
CA PRO A 389 -17.61 25.43 0.35
C PRO A 389 -18.99 25.97 -0.04
N ASP A 390 -19.92 25.08 -0.36
CA ASP A 390 -21.35 25.43 -0.49
C ASP A 390 -22.10 24.95 0.76
N PHE A 391 -22.41 25.86 1.69
CA PHE A 391 -23.08 25.50 2.94
C PHE A 391 -24.51 24.99 2.76
N ALA A 392 -25.20 25.36 1.66
CA ALA A 392 -26.51 24.79 1.36
C ALA A 392 -26.37 23.33 0.94
N ALA A 393 -25.36 23.02 0.12
CA ALA A 393 -25.06 21.64 -0.27
C ALA A 393 -24.57 20.81 0.94
N ILE A 394 -23.73 21.38 1.80
CA ILE A 394 -23.27 20.70 3.03
C ILE A 394 -24.46 20.39 3.93
N ALA A 395 -25.32 21.36 4.21
CA ALA A 395 -26.50 21.15 5.05
C ALA A 395 -27.45 20.10 4.47
N ALA A 396 -27.64 20.08 3.15
CA ALA A 396 -28.48 19.09 2.47
C ALA A 396 -27.90 17.66 2.49
N ALA A 397 -26.57 17.53 2.60
CA ALA A 397 -25.89 16.23 2.69
C ALA A 397 -25.86 15.64 4.10
N ILE A 398 -26.21 16.41 5.15
CA ILE A 398 -26.23 15.91 6.52
C ILE A 398 -27.43 14.97 6.71
N GLY A 399 -27.12 13.71 6.98
CA GLY A 399 -28.07 12.66 7.29
C GLY A 399 -27.97 12.16 8.74
N PRO A 400 -28.85 11.22 9.15
CA PRO A 400 -28.85 10.66 10.50
C PRO A 400 -27.60 9.83 10.83
N HIS A 401 -26.82 9.45 9.81
CA HIS A 401 -25.59 8.68 9.97
C HIS A 401 -24.33 9.53 9.82
N THR A 402 -24.46 10.82 9.51
CA THR A 402 -23.33 11.73 9.37
C THR A 402 -22.63 11.90 10.72
N ARG A 403 -21.34 11.56 10.76
CA ARG A 403 -20.52 11.57 11.97
C ARG A 403 -19.55 12.74 12.01
N GLY A 404 -19.15 13.25 10.85
CA GLY A 404 -18.22 14.37 10.78
C GLY A 404 -18.05 14.91 9.37
N ILE A 405 -17.34 16.04 9.30
CA ILE A 405 -17.02 16.76 8.08
C ILE A 405 -15.50 16.88 8.00
N MET A 406 -14.92 16.48 6.86
CA MET A 406 -13.49 16.64 6.61
C MET A 406 -13.22 17.93 5.85
N VAL A 407 -12.33 18.75 6.40
CA VAL A 407 -12.02 20.08 5.92
C VAL A 407 -10.53 20.20 5.71
N ASN A 408 -10.13 20.72 4.54
CA ASN A 408 -8.72 20.98 4.22
C ASN A 408 -8.56 22.42 3.77
N SER A 409 -7.89 23.23 4.59
CA SER A 409 -7.66 24.65 4.32
C SER A 409 -6.28 25.09 4.83
N PRO A 410 -5.37 25.56 3.94
CA PRO A 410 -5.50 25.62 2.49
C PRO A 410 -5.70 24.25 1.81
N SER A 411 -6.48 24.22 0.72
CA SER A 411 -6.90 22.98 0.06
C SER A 411 -5.85 22.41 -0.89
N ASN A 412 -5.68 21.08 -0.84
CA ASN A 412 -5.25 20.25 -1.96
C ASN A 412 -6.50 19.58 -2.55
N PRO A 413 -6.88 19.86 -3.81
CA PRO A 413 -6.02 20.35 -4.89
C PRO A 413 -6.15 21.83 -5.26
N SER A 414 -7.12 22.57 -4.72
CA SER A 414 -7.51 23.88 -5.30
C SER A 414 -6.66 25.07 -4.86
N GLY A 415 -5.93 24.93 -3.74
CA GLY A 415 -5.29 26.06 -3.06
C GLY A 415 -6.29 27.05 -2.45
N TYR A 416 -7.58 26.66 -2.35
CA TYR A 416 -8.60 27.47 -1.71
C TYR A 416 -8.29 27.62 -0.21
N VAL A 417 -8.48 28.83 0.30
CA VAL A 417 -8.33 29.14 1.73
C VAL A 417 -9.67 29.59 2.25
N TRP A 418 -10.18 28.92 3.27
CA TRP A 418 -11.45 29.27 3.88
C TRP A 418 -11.34 30.60 4.63
N SER A 419 -12.37 31.43 4.49
CA SER A 419 -12.49 32.67 5.24
C SER A 419 -12.91 32.41 6.68
N ALA A 420 -12.66 33.39 7.56
CA ALA A 420 -13.12 33.31 8.95
C ALA A 420 -14.65 33.24 9.07
N ALA A 421 -15.40 33.77 8.08
CA ALA A 421 -16.85 33.65 8.03
C ALA A 421 -17.29 32.21 7.73
N GLU A 422 -16.70 31.59 6.70
CA GLU A 422 -16.98 30.20 6.34
C GLU A 422 -16.60 29.24 7.48
N ILE A 423 -15.45 29.46 8.15
CA ILE A 423 -15.07 28.65 9.32
C ILE A 423 -16.05 28.80 10.49
N ARG A 424 -16.64 29.99 10.71
CA ARG A 424 -17.69 30.17 11.73
C ARG A 424 -18.98 29.46 11.34
N GLU A 425 -19.37 29.51 10.07
CA GLU A 425 -20.56 28.84 9.57
C GLU A 425 -20.45 27.31 9.69
N LEU A 426 -19.27 26.76 9.36
CA LEU A 426 -18.93 25.36 9.60
C LEU A 426 -19.07 24.98 11.08
N ALA A 427 -18.50 25.78 11.97
CA ALA A 427 -18.57 25.52 13.41
C ALA A 427 -20.02 25.54 13.93
N CYS A 428 -20.85 26.48 13.43
CA CYS A 428 -22.28 26.53 13.76
C CYS A 428 -23.00 25.26 13.29
N LEU A 429 -22.79 24.85 12.03
CA LEU A 429 -23.42 23.68 11.45
C LEU A 429 -23.00 22.39 12.17
N ALA A 430 -21.70 22.24 12.46
CA ALA A 430 -21.18 21.08 13.18
C ALA A 430 -21.76 21.01 14.60
N ARG A 431 -21.98 22.14 15.27
CA ARG A 431 -22.65 22.17 16.58
C ARG A 431 -24.11 21.78 16.49
N GLU A 432 -24.84 22.32 15.51
CA GLU A 432 -26.28 22.06 15.32
C GLU A 432 -26.59 20.58 15.11
N HIS A 433 -25.71 19.87 14.39
CA HIS A 433 -25.90 18.46 14.03
C HIS A 433 -25.01 17.49 14.83
N ASP A 434 -24.33 17.96 15.88
CA ASP A 434 -23.39 17.20 16.71
C ASP A 434 -22.32 16.41 15.91
N LEU A 435 -21.68 17.10 14.97
CA LEU A 435 -20.68 16.54 14.07
C LEU A 435 -19.26 16.81 14.56
N TRP A 436 -18.36 15.88 14.26
CA TRP A 436 -16.92 16.11 14.35
C TRP A 436 -16.42 16.96 13.17
N ILE A 437 -15.44 17.82 13.43
CA ILE A 437 -14.68 18.53 12.39
C ILE A 437 -13.29 17.90 12.30
N LEU A 438 -12.98 17.26 11.18
CA LEU A 438 -11.63 16.75 10.89
C LEU A 438 -10.90 17.81 10.06
N SER A 439 -10.08 18.63 10.72
CA SER A 439 -9.41 19.80 10.15
C SER A 439 -7.98 19.43 9.73
N ASP A 440 -7.77 19.16 8.44
CA ASP A 440 -6.45 19.01 7.84
C ASP A 440 -5.85 20.39 7.52
N GLU A 441 -4.93 20.81 8.38
CA GLU A 441 -4.29 22.14 8.36
C GLU A 441 -2.83 22.07 7.88
N ILE A 442 -2.42 20.98 7.20
CA ILE A 442 -1.03 20.73 6.79
C ILE A 442 -0.40 21.85 5.92
N TYR A 443 -1.23 22.67 5.28
CA TYR A 443 -0.81 23.81 4.44
C TYR A 443 -0.94 25.17 5.13
N ARG A 444 -1.29 25.23 6.42
CA ARG A 444 -1.68 26.47 7.12
C ARG A 444 -0.69 27.62 6.98
N ARG A 445 0.62 27.33 6.94
CA ARG A 445 1.68 28.33 6.77
C ARG A 445 1.91 28.77 5.33
N LEU A 446 1.46 28.01 4.36
CA LEU A 446 1.60 28.32 2.94
C LEU A 446 0.38 29.15 2.50
N VAL A 447 0.30 30.38 2.98
CA VAL A 447 -0.74 31.36 2.62
C VAL A 447 -0.05 32.61 2.11
N TYR A 448 -0.46 33.10 0.93
CA TYR A 448 0.28 34.13 0.20
C TYR A 448 -0.32 35.53 0.32
N GLU A 449 -1.56 35.61 0.77
CA GLU A 449 -2.31 36.86 0.86
C GLU A 449 -2.99 36.95 2.23
N GLY A 450 -2.44 37.79 3.11
CA GLY A 450 -3.04 38.11 4.40
C GLY A 450 -2.68 37.14 5.52
N GLN A 451 -3.64 36.92 6.42
CA GLN A 451 -3.44 36.16 7.65
C GLN A 451 -3.50 34.64 7.41
N PRO A 452 -2.81 33.82 8.23
CA PRO A 452 -2.86 32.37 8.13
C PRO A 452 -4.29 31.79 8.18
N SER A 453 -4.57 30.72 7.44
CA SER A 453 -5.90 30.08 7.31
C SER A 453 -6.59 29.74 8.65
N PRO A 454 -7.71 30.37 9.05
CA PRO A 454 -8.31 30.17 10.36
C PRO A 454 -8.60 28.68 10.68
N SER A 455 -8.34 28.28 11.93
CA SER A 455 -8.66 26.94 12.42
C SER A 455 -10.09 26.90 12.97
N PRO A 456 -10.91 25.88 12.65
CA PRO A 456 -12.23 25.71 13.27
C PRO A 456 -12.18 25.69 14.80
N ALA A 457 -11.10 25.13 15.35
CA ALA A 457 -10.90 25.03 16.79
C ALA A 457 -10.79 26.39 17.51
N SER A 458 -10.49 27.48 16.80
CA SER A 458 -10.37 28.81 17.41
C SER A 458 -11.68 29.61 17.45
N VAL A 459 -12.76 29.08 16.86
CA VAL A 459 -14.05 29.79 16.79
C VAL A 459 -14.73 29.92 18.16
N SER A 460 -14.75 28.84 18.94
CA SER A 460 -15.39 28.78 20.25
C SER A 460 -14.91 27.55 21.04
N ALA A 461 -15.22 27.52 22.35
CA ALA A 461 -14.92 26.36 23.18
C ALA A 461 -15.63 25.08 22.70
N ASP A 462 -16.87 25.18 22.20
CA ASP A 462 -17.59 24.05 21.61
C ASP A 462 -16.90 23.57 20.32
N ALA A 463 -16.56 24.50 19.43
CA ALA A 463 -15.84 24.17 18.20
C ALA A 463 -14.49 23.47 18.49
N ARG A 464 -13.75 23.94 19.50
CA ARG A 464 -12.53 23.29 19.98
C ARG A 464 -12.78 21.86 20.45
N ALA A 465 -13.84 21.63 21.22
CA ALA A 465 -14.17 20.31 21.76
C ALA A 465 -14.55 19.29 20.68
N ARG A 466 -15.01 19.73 19.50
CA ARG A 466 -15.40 18.87 18.37
C ARG A 466 -14.45 18.92 17.17
N THR A 467 -13.31 19.60 17.27
CA THR A 467 -12.33 19.70 16.19
C THR A 467 -11.11 18.82 16.46
N LEU A 468 -10.75 18.00 15.48
CA LEU A 468 -9.49 17.26 15.41
C LEU A 468 -8.60 17.95 14.39
N ILE A 469 -7.52 18.57 14.85
CA ILE A 469 -6.54 19.24 14.00
C ILE A 469 -5.51 18.19 13.57
N VAL A 470 -5.29 18.05 12.27
CA VAL A 470 -4.15 17.33 11.71
C VAL A 470 -3.21 18.32 11.04
N ASP A 471 -1.93 18.24 11.38
CA ASP A 471 -0.88 19.07 10.81
C ASP A 471 0.47 18.33 10.91
N GLY A 472 1.56 18.93 10.44
CA GLY A 472 2.87 18.31 10.48
C GLY A 472 3.94 19.02 9.68
N ALA A 473 5.09 18.36 9.55
CA ALA A 473 6.29 19.03 9.08
C ALA A 473 6.43 19.04 7.54
N SER A 474 5.69 18.18 6.85
CA SER A 474 6.00 17.81 5.47
C SER A 474 5.97 18.96 4.47
N LYS A 475 5.12 19.98 4.70
CA LYS A 475 4.87 21.03 3.70
C LYS A 475 5.48 22.36 4.13
N SER A 476 5.31 22.74 5.39
CA SER A 476 5.83 24.00 5.92
C SER A 476 7.34 24.00 6.16
N TYR A 477 7.98 22.83 6.22
CA TYR A 477 9.42 22.73 6.53
C TYR A 477 10.19 21.84 5.54
N ALA A 478 9.60 21.52 4.39
CA ALA A 478 10.19 20.60 3.40
C ALA A 478 10.63 19.24 3.99
N MET A 479 9.88 18.72 4.97
CA MET A 479 10.17 17.47 5.67
C MET A 479 9.31 16.29 5.18
N THR A 480 9.05 16.20 3.88
CA THR A 480 8.22 15.14 3.26
C THR A 480 8.75 13.74 3.57
N GLY A 481 10.05 13.52 3.38
CA GLY A 481 10.73 12.24 3.61
C GLY A 481 10.97 11.88 5.08
N TYR A 482 10.89 12.85 6.00
CA TYR A 482 11.04 12.60 7.45
C TYR A 482 9.84 11.88 8.05
N ARG A 483 8.69 11.89 7.37
CA ARG A 483 7.48 11.18 7.79
C ARG A 483 7.09 11.55 9.23
N ILE A 484 6.72 12.81 9.46
CA ILE A 484 6.25 13.27 10.77
C ILE A 484 5.10 14.28 10.68
N GLY A 485 4.11 14.08 11.54
CA GLY A 485 2.96 14.96 11.75
C GLY A 485 2.31 14.65 13.09
N PHE A 486 1.13 15.20 13.34
CA PHE A 486 0.43 15.01 14.61
C PHE A 486 -1.08 15.19 14.46
N VAL A 487 -1.79 14.74 15.47
CA VAL A 487 -3.18 15.13 15.73
C VAL A 487 -3.26 15.89 17.05
N VAL A 488 -4.07 16.94 17.08
CA VAL A 488 -4.54 17.61 18.30
C VAL A 488 -6.04 17.48 18.39
N GLY A 489 -6.54 17.05 19.54
CA GLY A 489 -7.98 16.93 19.79
C GLY A 489 -8.25 16.61 21.26
N PRO A 490 -9.51 16.40 21.65
CA PRO A 490 -9.85 16.03 23.02
C PRO A 490 -9.00 14.86 23.50
N GLU A 491 -8.48 14.94 24.73
CA GLU A 491 -7.54 13.97 25.30
C GLU A 491 -7.98 12.50 25.10
N PRO A 492 -9.25 12.09 25.33
CA PRO A 492 -9.66 10.71 25.11
C PRO A 492 -9.48 10.23 23.67
N ILE A 493 -9.63 11.13 22.70
CA ILE A 493 -9.48 10.83 21.28
C ILE A 493 -8.00 10.79 20.89
N ALA A 494 -7.21 11.78 21.31
CA ALA A 494 -5.76 11.78 21.09
C ALA A 494 -5.11 10.52 21.70
N ALA A 495 -5.48 10.17 22.94
CA ALA A 495 -5.03 8.94 23.60
C ALA A 495 -5.51 7.68 22.86
N GLY A 496 -6.72 7.69 22.29
CA GLY A 496 -7.23 6.63 21.43
C GLY A 496 -6.36 6.39 20.19
N VAL A 497 -5.96 7.47 19.52
CA VAL A 497 -5.04 7.42 18.37
C VAL A 497 -3.68 6.85 18.79
N ALA A 498 -3.12 7.29 19.92
CA ALA A 498 -1.86 6.74 20.43
C ALA A 498 -1.97 5.25 20.78
N ARG A 499 -3.08 4.83 21.40
CA ARG A 499 -3.37 3.42 21.73
C ARG A 499 -3.44 2.58 20.46
N LEU A 500 -4.15 3.06 19.43
CA LEU A 500 -4.23 2.39 18.14
C LEU A 500 -2.83 2.24 17.51
N HIS A 501 -2.06 3.33 17.44
CA HIS A 501 -0.72 3.31 16.84
C HIS A 501 0.25 2.40 17.59
N SER A 502 0.10 2.22 18.91
CA SER A 502 0.93 1.28 19.67
C SER A 502 0.85 -0.16 19.15
N HIS A 503 -0.27 -0.54 18.52
CA HIS A 503 -0.47 -1.86 17.91
C HIS A 503 -0.28 -1.89 16.40
N LEU A 504 -0.26 -0.73 15.72
CA LEU A 504 -0.06 -0.65 14.27
C LEU A 504 1.41 -0.40 13.89
N THR A 505 2.01 0.64 14.46
CA THR A 505 3.34 1.14 14.08
C THR A 505 4.31 1.22 15.24
N GLY A 506 3.82 1.12 16.49
CA GLY A 506 4.59 1.45 17.68
C GLY A 506 4.82 2.96 17.77
N SER A 507 6.07 3.35 18.04
CA SER A 507 6.42 4.76 18.25
C SER A 507 6.82 5.48 16.96
N PRO A 508 6.47 6.78 16.79
CA PRO A 508 6.95 7.59 15.68
C PRO A 508 8.48 7.55 15.54
N ASN A 509 9.00 7.78 14.33
CA ASN A 509 10.44 7.71 14.08
C ASN A 509 11.22 8.66 15.01
N ALA A 510 12.15 8.11 15.79
CA ALA A 510 12.84 8.85 16.85
C ALA A 510 13.70 10.01 16.31
N VAL A 511 14.36 9.82 15.15
CA VAL A 511 15.19 10.84 14.49
C VAL A 511 14.31 11.98 13.98
N SER A 512 13.20 11.66 13.33
CA SER A 512 12.25 12.66 12.83
C SER A 512 11.62 13.47 13.96
N GLN A 513 11.41 12.88 15.14
CA GLN A 513 10.92 13.60 16.30
C GLN A 513 11.91 14.65 16.79
N ASP A 514 13.19 14.30 16.90
CA ASP A 514 14.24 15.26 17.31
C ASP A 514 14.44 16.35 16.24
N ALA A 515 14.38 15.97 14.96
CA ALA A 515 14.46 16.92 13.84
C ALA A 515 13.29 17.91 13.81
N TYR A 516 12.07 17.44 14.08
CA TYR A 516 10.89 18.30 14.13
C TYR A 516 10.85 19.19 15.38
N LEU A 517 11.32 18.68 16.52
CA LEU A 517 11.48 19.50 17.73
C LEU A 517 12.40 20.71 17.46
N ALA A 518 13.52 20.49 16.77
CA ALA A 518 14.47 21.56 16.48
C ALA A 518 13.85 22.70 15.65
N VAL A 519 13.07 22.36 14.61
CA VAL A 519 12.47 23.39 13.74
C VAL A 519 11.37 24.19 14.43
N LEU A 520 10.61 23.54 15.33
CA LEU A 520 9.60 24.22 16.15
C LEU A 520 10.23 25.19 17.16
N GLN A 521 11.48 24.94 17.58
CA GLN A 521 12.20 25.80 18.53
C GLN A 521 12.96 26.94 17.84
N SER A 522 13.41 26.73 16.60
CA SER A 522 14.27 27.70 15.90
C SER A 522 13.53 28.65 14.96
N GLU A 523 12.32 28.31 14.51
CA GLU A 523 11.52 29.05 13.52
C GLU A 523 12.39 29.65 12.38
N PRO A 524 13.05 28.80 11.57
CA PRO A 524 14.15 29.25 10.74
C PRO A 524 13.70 30.13 9.56
N PRO A 525 14.50 31.13 9.15
CA PRO A 525 14.15 32.07 8.08
C PRO A 525 13.94 31.38 6.72
N GLU A 526 14.53 30.19 6.50
CA GLU A 526 14.31 29.37 5.31
C GLU A 526 12.81 29.09 5.04
N VAL A 527 11.99 29.01 6.10
CA VAL A 527 10.54 28.77 5.96
C VAL A 527 9.85 29.98 5.34
N ALA A 528 10.17 31.20 5.78
CA ALA A 528 9.60 32.42 5.23
C ALA A 528 10.04 32.62 3.77
N ALA A 529 11.33 32.40 3.48
CA ALA A 529 11.86 32.47 2.12
C ALA A 529 11.18 31.46 1.16
N MET A 530 10.90 30.24 1.64
CA MET A 530 10.15 29.25 0.87
C MET A 530 8.71 29.72 0.57
N VAL A 531 8.03 30.34 1.54
CA VAL A 531 6.65 30.86 1.32
C VAL A 531 6.65 31.99 0.30
N ASP A 532 7.60 32.93 0.39
CA ASP A 532 7.74 34.04 -0.55
C ASP A 532 8.02 33.54 -1.99
N GLU A 533 8.90 32.56 -2.13
CA GLU A 533 9.22 31.94 -3.41
C GLU A 533 8.00 31.21 -4.00
N PHE A 534 7.24 30.47 -3.18
CA PHE A 534 5.97 29.88 -3.65
C PHE A 534 4.94 30.93 -4.06
N ALA A 535 4.88 32.09 -3.41
CA ALA A 535 3.99 33.19 -3.81
C ALA A 535 4.37 33.75 -5.19
N ALA A 536 5.67 33.87 -5.48
CA ALA A 536 6.20 34.28 -6.78
C ALA A 536 5.89 33.23 -7.87
N ARG A 537 6.18 31.95 -7.59
CA ARG A 537 5.90 30.82 -8.50
C ARG A 537 4.42 30.66 -8.81
N ARG A 538 3.55 30.84 -7.81
CA ARG A 538 2.09 30.92 -8.00
C ARG A 538 1.72 32.01 -9.00
N THR A 539 2.27 33.21 -8.81
CA THR A 539 1.97 34.37 -9.67
C THR A 539 2.36 34.09 -11.12
N LEU A 540 3.54 33.49 -11.33
CA LEU A 540 4.00 33.04 -12.63
C LEU A 540 3.06 32.02 -13.26
N LEU A 541 2.77 30.90 -12.55
CA LEU A 541 1.93 29.84 -13.09
C LEU A 541 0.52 30.33 -13.40
N VAL A 542 -0.15 30.96 -12.44
CA VAL A 542 -1.54 31.43 -12.60
C VAL A 542 -1.64 32.48 -13.69
N GLY A 543 -0.68 33.41 -13.77
CA GLY A 543 -0.60 34.40 -14.83
C GLY A 543 -0.41 33.75 -16.21
N GLY A 544 0.45 32.73 -16.29
CA GLY A 544 0.66 31.93 -17.50
C GLY A 544 -0.59 31.17 -17.95
N LEU A 545 -1.23 30.43 -17.05
CA LEU A 545 -2.46 29.68 -17.34
C LEU A 545 -3.59 30.59 -17.86
N ARG A 546 -3.74 31.79 -17.27
CA ARG A 546 -4.71 32.79 -17.74
C ARG A 546 -4.38 33.33 -19.13
N LYS A 547 -3.10 33.53 -19.46
CA LYS A 547 -2.67 33.92 -20.82
C LYS A 547 -2.96 32.82 -21.85
N LEU A 548 -2.99 31.56 -21.44
CA LEU A 548 -3.43 30.43 -22.27
C LEU A 548 -4.95 30.35 -22.42
N GLY A 549 -5.72 31.23 -21.78
CA GLY A 549 -7.17 31.27 -21.85
C GLY A 549 -7.90 30.34 -20.87
N LEU A 550 -7.20 29.77 -19.89
CA LEU A 550 -7.82 28.91 -18.88
C LEU A 550 -8.46 29.74 -17.76
N GLU A 551 -9.65 29.32 -17.32
CA GLU A 551 -10.26 29.81 -16.08
C GLU A 551 -9.55 29.17 -14.89
N VAL A 552 -8.91 29.99 -14.06
CA VAL A 552 -8.14 29.52 -12.89
C VAL A 552 -8.58 30.29 -11.65
N PRO A 553 -9.27 29.62 -10.70
CA PRO A 553 -9.47 30.17 -9.36
C PRO A 553 -8.11 30.58 -8.77
N THR A 554 -8.00 31.77 -8.20
CA THR A 554 -6.72 32.20 -7.59
C THR A 554 -6.47 31.39 -6.31
N PRO A 555 -5.44 30.53 -6.26
CA PRO A 555 -5.10 29.84 -5.02
C PRO A 555 -4.52 30.86 -4.03
N ARG A 556 -5.06 30.88 -2.80
CA ARG A 556 -4.55 31.75 -1.73
C ARG A 556 -3.56 31.03 -0.82
N GLY A 557 -3.40 29.71 -1.00
CA GLY A 557 -2.40 28.94 -0.29
C GLY A 557 -2.09 27.58 -0.91
N ALA A 558 -1.48 26.70 -0.11
CA ALA A 558 -0.91 25.41 -0.51
C ALA A 558 0.27 25.55 -1.48
N PHE A 559 0.29 24.84 -2.61
CA PHE A 559 1.17 25.13 -3.75
C PHE A 559 0.61 24.52 -5.05
N TYR A 560 -0.72 24.55 -5.19
CA TYR A 560 -1.44 23.95 -6.31
C TYR A 560 -2.27 24.99 -7.05
N ALA A 561 -2.37 24.83 -8.36
CA ALA A 561 -3.36 25.48 -9.21
C ALA A 561 -4.31 24.42 -9.76
N PHE A 562 -5.59 24.78 -9.87
CA PHE A 562 -6.65 23.88 -10.31
C PHE A 562 -7.47 24.57 -11.41
N PRO A 563 -6.88 24.76 -12.61
CA PRO A 563 -7.58 25.35 -13.75
C PRO A 563 -8.69 24.44 -14.27
N ARG A 564 -9.73 25.07 -14.81
CA ARG A 564 -10.75 24.40 -15.63
C ARG A 564 -10.24 24.13 -17.03
N VAL A 565 -10.59 22.95 -17.54
CA VAL A 565 -10.19 22.46 -18.87
C VAL A 565 -11.36 21.82 -19.62
N ASP A 566 -12.61 22.02 -19.18
CA ASP A 566 -13.80 21.39 -19.78
C ASP A 566 -13.87 21.51 -21.30
N GLN A 567 -13.46 22.66 -21.85
CA GLN A 567 -13.45 22.91 -23.28
C GLN A 567 -12.43 22.09 -24.10
N TYR A 568 -11.54 21.33 -23.43
CA TYR A 568 -10.52 20.49 -24.06
C TYR A 568 -10.73 18.99 -23.79
N LEU A 569 -11.77 18.63 -23.05
CA LEU A 569 -12.07 17.23 -22.71
C LEU A 569 -12.73 16.51 -23.90
N ASP A 570 -12.37 15.24 -24.04
CA ASP A 570 -13.07 14.27 -24.90
C ASP A 570 -13.83 13.26 -24.00
N GLU A 571 -14.32 12.15 -24.56
CA GLU A 571 -15.04 11.13 -23.78
C GLU A 571 -14.22 10.47 -22.66
N ARG A 572 -12.89 10.63 -22.64
CA ARG A 572 -11.99 10.09 -21.61
C ARG A 572 -11.79 11.07 -20.44
N GLY A 573 -12.41 12.26 -20.48
CA GLY A 573 -12.36 13.25 -19.40
C GLY A 573 -10.96 13.77 -19.10
N SER A 574 -10.74 14.28 -17.88
CA SER A 574 -9.42 14.80 -17.48
C SER A 574 -8.33 13.72 -17.43
N VAL A 575 -8.71 12.45 -17.25
CA VAL A 575 -7.77 11.32 -17.29
C VAL A 575 -7.13 11.20 -18.67
N GLY A 576 -7.93 11.19 -19.73
CA GLY A 576 -7.42 11.16 -21.11
C GLY A 576 -6.59 12.39 -21.45
N LEU A 577 -7.04 13.59 -21.04
CA LEU A 577 -6.29 14.82 -21.28
C LEU A 577 -4.90 14.79 -20.62
N CYS A 578 -4.80 14.37 -19.36
CA CYS A 578 -3.51 14.25 -18.66
C CYS A 578 -2.61 13.16 -19.27
N ALA A 579 -3.18 12.04 -19.71
CA ALA A 579 -2.44 10.98 -20.38
C ALA A 579 -1.82 11.49 -21.70
N ASP A 580 -2.63 12.11 -22.55
CA ASP A 580 -2.17 12.64 -23.83
C ASP A 580 -1.12 13.75 -23.63
N LEU A 581 -1.29 14.61 -22.62
CA LEU A 581 -0.33 15.67 -22.29
C LEU A 581 1.04 15.10 -21.87
N LEU A 582 1.03 14.04 -21.06
CA LEU A 582 2.24 13.32 -20.67
C LEU A 582 2.92 12.66 -21.86
N GLU A 583 2.16 11.94 -22.69
CA GLU A 583 2.71 11.18 -23.83
C GLU A 583 3.23 12.08 -24.95
N SER A 584 2.50 13.14 -25.29
CA SER A 584 2.81 13.98 -26.46
C SER A 584 3.74 15.15 -26.16
N HIS A 585 3.76 15.66 -24.92
CA HIS A 585 4.54 16.84 -24.54
C HIS A 585 5.40 16.60 -23.28
N GLY A 586 5.42 15.40 -22.70
CA GLY A 586 6.22 15.09 -21.53
C GLY A 586 5.83 15.92 -20.30
N LEU A 587 4.57 16.33 -20.17
CA LEU A 587 4.10 17.14 -19.04
C LEU A 587 3.13 16.33 -18.17
N ALA A 588 3.57 15.96 -16.97
CA ALA A 588 2.75 15.22 -16.03
C ALA A 588 1.91 16.18 -15.16
N THR A 589 0.59 16.08 -15.23
CA THR A 589 -0.39 16.75 -14.37
C THR A 589 -1.32 15.71 -13.75
N VAL A 590 -2.18 16.12 -12.80
CA VAL A 590 -3.15 15.18 -12.20
C VAL A 590 -4.57 15.47 -12.69
N PRO A 591 -5.31 14.46 -13.17
CA PRO A 591 -6.72 14.61 -13.56
C PRO A 591 -7.56 15.18 -12.43
N GLY A 592 -8.51 16.06 -12.73
CA GLY A 592 -9.47 16.58 -11.75
C GLY A 592 -10.43 15.50 -11.23
N ALA A 593 -10.69 14.47 -12.04
CA ALA A 593 -11.60 13.36 -11.71
C ALA A 593 -11.25 12.70 -10.37
N VAL A 594 -9.95 12.53 -10.09
CA VAL A 594 -9.48 11.85 -8.87
C VAL A 594 -9.74 12.68 -7.60
N PHE A 595 -10.06 13.97 -7.76
CA PHE A 595 -10.44 14.88 -6.69
C PHE A 595 -11.95 15.19 -6.69
N GLY A 596 -12.72 14.55 -7.57
CA GLY A 596 -14.17 14.71 -7.70
C GLY A 596 -14.64 15.84 -8.62
N LEU A 597 -13.76 16.47 -9.40
CA LEU A 597 -14.12 17.53 -10.36
C LEU A 597 -13.41 17.30 -11.70
N ASP A 598 -13.99 16.46 -12.57
CA ASP A 598 -13.37 16.03 -13.83
C ASP A 598 -13.13 17.17 -14.83
N GLU A 599 -13.82 18.30 -14.68
CA GLU A 599 -13.63 19.48 -15.51
C GLU A 599 -12.33 20.27 -15.22
N HIS A 600 -11.48 19.77 -14.31
CA HIS A 600 -10.24 20.40 -13.88
C HIS A 600 -9.02 19.50 -14.09
N ILE A 601 -7.83 20.10 -13.95
CA ILE A 601 -6.57 19.38 -13.71
C ILE A 601 -5.80 20.07 -12.59
N ARG A 602 -4.98 19.33 -11.84
CA ARG A 602 -4.08 19.90 -10.83
C ARG A 602 -2.67 20.05 -11.36
N LEU A 603 -2.09 21.23 -11.15
CA LEU A 603 -0.67 21.52 -11.38
C LEU A 603 -0.01 21.97 -10.07
N SER A 604 1.10 21.34 -9.70
CA SER A 604 1.94 21.76 -8.57
C SER A 604 2.98 22.77 -9.01
N TYR A 605 3.06 23.92 -8.33
CA TYR A 605 4.14 24.90 -8.51
C TYR A 605 5.21 24.79 -7.42
N SER A 606 5.38 23.57 -6.89
CA SER A 606 6.45 23.23 -5.96
C SER A 606 7.81 22.93 -6.62
N LEU A 607 7.95 23.28 -7.91
CA LEU A 607 9.12 23.06 -8.75
C LEU A 607 9.90 24.36 -8.95
N ALA A 608 11.14 24.25 -9.43
CA ALA A 608 11.94 25.39 -9.85
C ALA A 608 11.23 26.23 -10.92
N THR A 609 11.45 27.54 -10.90
CA THR A 609 10.82 28.52 -11.80
C THR A 609 10.96 28.15 -13.28
N ALA A 610 12.14 27.70 -13.71
CA ALA A 610 12.37 27.27 -15.10
C ALA A 610 11.47 26.08 -15.51
N SER A 611 11.20 25.14 -14.60
CA SER A 611 10.27 24.02 -14.87
C SER A 611 8.82 24.50 -15.00
N ILE A 612 8.43 25.56 -14.28
CA ILE A 612 7.10 26.16 -14.40
C ILE A 612 6.94 26.87 -15.75
N GLU A 613 7.96 27.60 -16.19
CA GLU A 613 7.96 28.25 -17.52
C GLU A 613 7.87 27.22 -18.65
N GLU A 614 8.67 26.15 -18.56
CA GLU A 614 8.64 25.06 -19.52
C GLU A 614 7.29 24.33 -19.53
N ALA A 615 6.69 24.08 -18.36
CA ALA A 615 5.36 23.50 -18.29
C ALA A 615 4.29 24.37 -18.94
N LEU A 616 4.34 25.69 -18.76
CA LEU A 616 3.43 26.62 -19.41
C LEU A 616 3.60 26.60 -20.93
N ALA A 617 4.83 26.54 -21.43
CA ALA A 617 5.12 26.44 -22.86
C ALA A 617 4.56 25.13 -23.46
N ARG A 618 4.82 23.99 -22.81
CA ARG A 618 4.31 22.67 -23.22
C ARG A 618 2.80 22.60 -23.21
N LEU A 619 2.17 23.11 -22.14
CA LEU A 619 0.72 23.17 -22.04
C LEU A 619 0.11 24.05 -23.13
N GLY A 620 0.70 25.23 -23.39
CA GLY A 620 0.24 26.10 -24.47
C GLY A 620 0.27 25.42 -25.83
N ALA A 621 1.39 24.79 -26.18
CA ALA A 621 1.54 24.05 -27.44
C ALA A 621 0.54 22.88 -27.58
N PHE A 622 0.25 22.19 -26.47
CA PHE A 622 -0.76 21.13 -26.45
C PHE A 622 -2.18 21.67 -26.68
N LEU A 623 -2.57 22.71 -25.94
CA LEU A 623 -3.91 23.30 -26.01
C LEU A 623 -4.19 23.95 -27.38
N GLU A 624 -3.18 24.52 -28.04
CA GLU A 624 -3.32 25.04 -29.41
C GLU A 624 -3.71 23.95 -30.42
N LYS A 625 -3.11 22.76 -30.31
CA LYS A 625 -3.41 21.61 -31.18
C LYS A 625 -4.76 20.98 -30.85
N ARG A 626 -5.19 21.06 -29.59
CA ARG A 626 -6.42 20.46 -29.06
C ARG A 626 -7.63 21.41 -29.10
N ARG A 627 -7.53 22.55 -29.79
CA ARG A 627 -8.64 23.51 -29.86
C ARG A 627 -9.91 22.81 -30.39
N PRO A 628 -11.04 22.92 -29.67
CA PRO A 628 -12.32 22.43 -30.19
C PRO A 628 -12.65 23.15 -31.51
N SER A 629 -13.17 22.38 -32.47
CA SER A 629 -13.54 22.83 -33.82
C SER A 629 -14.59 23.92 -33.82
#